data_AF-A0A4W4H897-F1
#
_entry.id   AF-A0A4W4H897-F1
#
_cell.length_a   1.000
_cell.length_b   1.000
_cell.length_c   1.000
_cell.angle_alpha   90.00
_cell.angle_beta   90.00
_cell.angle_gamma   90.00
#
_symmetry.space_group_name_H-M   'P 1'
#
loop_
_entity.id
_entity.type
_entity.pdbx_description
1 polymer ?
#
loop_
_entity_poly.entity_id
_entity_poly.type
_entity_poly.pdbx_seq_one_letter_code
_entity_poly.pdbx_strand_id
1 'polypeptide(L)'
;LNVSVDGRTAVFVALTIIGFMQVVSTVTVLLHLTGHIPQGVLNEMAPGDALRGKQRTGARSRKQKSVMPAAHLPVRPARTIHATIIHWNAEQGNLQHFGYHNGRILVEESGLYYVYAKTCFRYYDIFEVSSETEHNSQSDVPLTLSPSDYGVQLMQYVFHERISHRTSEPVLLMKSGNTWRWKRGTYHMCCEQQSGVFSLQAGEGVYVSVLNLWLLDPEAEGSYFGAFRVSSEL
;
A
#
# COMPACT_ATOMS: atom_id res chain seq x y z
N LEU A 1 -2.72 24.18 -59.00
CA LEU A 1 -1.86 25.06 -58.18
C LEU A 1 -1.50 24.30 -56.90
N ASN A 2 -0.41 23.54 -56.91
CA ASN A 2 0.09 22.86 -55.71
C ASN A 2 0.93 23.87 -54.92
N VAL A 3 0.41 24.32 -53.78
CA VAL A 3 1.17 25.14 -52.84
C VAL A 3 2.15 24.21 -52.13
N SER A 4 3.42 24.29 -52.51
CA SER A 4 4.53 23.67 -51.78
C SER A 4 4.65 24.36 -50.43
N VAL A 5 4.12 23.73 -49.37
CA VAL A 5 4.25 24.24 -48.00
C VAL A 5 5.68 23.98 -47.56
N ASP A 6 6.45 25.07 -47.41
CA ASP A 6 7.83 25.06 -46.93
C ASP A 6 7.95 24.28 -45.61
N GLY A 7 8.91 23.36 -45.52
CA GLY A 7 9.04 22.43 -44.38
C GLY A 7 9.23 23.15 -43.04
N ARG A 8 9.73 24.39 -43.06
CA ARG A 8 9.81 25.26 -41.88
C ARG A 8 8.41 25.67 -41.39
N THR A 9 7.52 26.02 -42.32
CA THR A 9 6.13 26.37 -42.02
C THR A 9 5.36 25.18 -41.44
N ALA A 10 5.60 23.97 -41.93
CA ALA A 10 4.99 22.76 -41.38
C ALA A 10 5.44 22.49 -39.92
N VAL A 11 6.73 22.69 -39.62
CA VAL A 11 7.26 22.54 -38.25
C VAL A 11 6.68 23.61 -37.32
N PHE A 12 6.59 24.86 -37.76
CA PHE A 12 5.97 25.93 -36.95
C PHE A 12 4.49 25.64 -36.68
N VAL A 13 3.74 25.16 -37.68
CA VAL A 13 2.33 24.78 -37.48
C VAL A 13 2.21 23.62 -36.47
N ALA A 14 3.07 22.60 -36.57
CA ALA A 14 3.06 21.47 -35.63
C ALA A 14 3.39 21.91 -34.20
N LEU A 15 4.41 22.75 -34.01
CA LEU A 15 4.77 23.27 -32.67
C LEU A 15 3.65 24.13 -32.07
N THR A 16 2.98 24.93 -32.89
CA THR A 16 1.84 25.74 -32.44
C THR A 16 0.67 24.85 -31.99
N ILE A 17 0.37 23.78 -32.73
CA ILE A 17 -0.69 22.82 -32.38
C ILE A 17 -0.35 22.07 -31.08
N ILE A 18 0.89 21.57 -30.95
CA ILE A 18 1.34 20.86 -29.75
C ILE A 18 1.28 21.77 -28.53
N GLY A 19 1.76 23.02 -28.66
CA GLY A 19 1.70 24.01 -27.58
C GLY A 19 0.27 24.30 -27.14
N PHE A 20 -0.67 24.48 -28.09
CA PHE A 20 -2.08 24.70 -27.78
C PHE A 20 -2.70 23.50 -27.05
N MET A 21 -2.44 22.28 -27.54
CA MET A 21 -2.94 21.05 -26.90
C MET A 21 -2.40 20.87 -25.47
N GLN A 22 -1.13 21.24 -25.22
CA GLN A 22 -0.57 21.21 -23.87
C GLN A 22 -1.23 22.23 -22.94
N VAL A 23 -1.50 23.45 -23.41
CA VAL A 23 -2.20 24.47 -22.61
C VAL A 23 -3.64 24.05 -22.27
N VAL A 24 -4.37 23.47 -23.22
CA VAL A 24 -5.74 22.97 -22.96
C VAL A 24 -5.71 21.83 -21.93
N SER A 25 -4.73 20.93 -22.02
CA SER A 25 -4.58 19.82 -21.07
C SER A 25 -4.27 20.32 -19.65
N THR A 26 -3.34 21.28 -19.50
CA THR A 26 -3.00 21.82 -18.18
C THR A 26 -4.15 22.59 -17.55
N VAL A 27 -4.90 23.38 -18.34
CA VAL A 27 -6.10 24.09 -17.85
C VAL A 27 -7.20 23.10 -17.44
N THR A 28 -7.40 22.01 -18.19
CA THR A 28 -8.40 20.98 -17.85
C THR A 28 -8.04 20.27 -16.55
N VAL A 29 -6.77 19.88 -16.38
CA VAL A 29 -6.27 19.27 -15.13
C VAL A 29 -6.39 20.26 -13.97
N LEU A 30 -6.05 21.54 -14.18
CA LEU A 30 -6.16 22.56 -13.15
C LEU A 30 -7.62 22.80 -12.74
N LEU A 31 -8.55 22.86 -13.69
CA LEU A 31 -9.99 22.97 -13.41
C LEU A 31 -10.54 21.75 -12.68
N HIS A 32 -10.07 20.55 -13.02
CA HIS A 32 -10.45 19.32 -12.33
C HIS A 32 -9.91 19.30 -10.88
N LEU A 33 -8.70 19.80 -10.66
CA LEU A 33 -8.07 19.88 -9.34
C LEU A 33 -8.63 21.03 -8.48
N THR A 34 -9.07 22.13 -9.10
CA THR A 34 -9.64 23.30 -8.42
C THR A 34 -11.17 23.25 -8.29
N GLY A 35 -11.82 22.20 -8.78
CA GLY A 35 -13.26 21.96 -8.58
C GLY A 35 -14.19 22.89 -9.37
N HIS A 36 -13.70 23.61 -10.37
CA HIS A 36 -14.49 24.54 -11.17
C HIS A 36 -15.00 23.90 -12.48
N ILE A 37 -16.03 23.05 -12.37
CA ILE A 37 -17.00 22.89 -13.47
C ILE A 37 -18.38 23.27 -12.92
N PRO A 38 -19.01 24.34 -13.42
CA PRO A 38 -20.39 24.67 -13.09
C PRO A 38 -21.34 23.75 -13.85
N GLN A 39 -21.90 22.75 -13.17
CA GLN A 39 -23.17 22.15 -13.58
C GLN A 39 -24.27 23.19 -13.31
N GLY A 40 -24.73 23.85 -14.37
CA GLY A 40 -25.80 24.82 -14.29
C GLY A 40 -27.17 24.18 -14.06
N VAL A 41 -28.00 24.93 -13.30
CA VAL A 41 -29.47 24.87 -13.15
C VAL A 41 -29.95 23.84 -12.10
N LEU A 42 -30.58 24.16 -10.95
CA LEU A 42 -31.21 25.37 -10.42
C LEU A 42 -31.39 25.19 -8.89
N ASN A 43 -30.90 26.13 -8.07
CA ASN A 43 -31.61 26.83 -6.99
C ASN A 43 -30.64 27.36 -5.93
N GLU A 44 -30.61 28.68 -5.89
CA GLU A 44 -29.92 29.55 -4.96
C GLU A 44 -30.74 29.66 -3.66
N MET A 45 -30.11 29.41 -2.50
CA MET A 45 -30.32 30.20 -1.29
C MET A 45 -29.11 30.06 -0.36
N ALA A 46 -28.66 31.21 0.12
CA ALA A 46 -27.42 31.57 0.81
C ALA A 46 -27.07 30.80 2.12
N PRO A 47 -25.86 30.99 2.69
CA PRO A 47 -25.27 30.16 3.73
C PRO A 47 -25.65 30.62 5.14
N GLY A 48 -25.74 29.67 6.07
CA GLY A 48 -25.94 29.96 7.49
C GLY A 48 -25.59 28.76 8.35
N ASP A 49 -24.66 28.99 9.28
CA ASP A 49 -24.28 28.12 10.40
C ASP A 49 -25.46 27.37 11.03
N ALA A 50 -25.33 26.05 11.17
CA ALA A 50 -26.02 25.29 12.21
C ALA A 50 -25.44 23.88 12.38
N LEU A 51 -24.37 23.77 13.18
CA LEU A 51 -24.16 22.60 14.03
C LEU A 51 -25.33 22.52 15.03
N ARG A 52 -26.47 21.97 14.61
CA ARG A 52 -27.53 21.57 15.54
C ARG A 52 -28.29 20.37 14.98
N GLY A 53 -27.96 19.21 15.52
CA GLY A 53 -28.64 17.96 15.24
C GLY A 53 -30.14 18.08 15.52
N LYS A 54 -30.95 17.63 14.56
CA LYS A 54 -32.37 17.33 14.77
C LYS A 54 -32.62 15.92 14.30
N GLN A 55 -32.66 15.00 15.26
CA GLN A 55 -33.07 13.62 15.10
C GLN A 55 -34.50 13.62 14.53
N ARG A 56 -34.66 13.14 13.30
CA ARG A 56 -35.97 12.84 12.71
C ARG A 56 -36.09 11.33 12.57
N THR A 57 -36.92 10.76 13.44
CA THR A 57 -37.46 9.40 13.35
C THR A 57 -38.24 9.28 12.04
N GLY A 58 -37.62 8.68 11.04
CA GLY A 58 -38.27 8.25 9.81
C GLY A 58 -37.78 6.84 9.52
N ALA A 59 -38.61 5.84 9.83
CA ALA A 59 -38.40 4.46 9.44
C ALA A 59 -38.47 4.36 7.90
N ARG A 60 -37.33 4.59 7.24
CA ARG A 60 -37.10 4.14 5.87
C ARG A 60 -36.36 2.82 5.96
N SER A 61 -37.01 1.76 5.48
CA SER A 61 -36.35 0.47 5.20
C SER A 61 -35.05 0.75 4.46
N ARG A 62 -33.93 0.54 5.15
CA ARG A 62 -32.58 0.67 4.60
C ARG A 62 -32.51 -0.39 3.52
N LYS A 63 -32.66 -0.01 2.24
CA LYS A 63 -32.10 -0.82 1.16
C LYS A 63 -30.63 -1.01 1.54
N GLN A 64 -30.30 -2.21 1.98
CA GLN A 64 -28.95 -2.58 2.39
C GLN A 64 -28.11 -2.39 1.13
N LYS A 65 -27.43 -1.24 1.02
CA LYS A 65 -26.43 -1.04 -0.02
C LYS A 65 -25.47 -2.20 0.17
N SER A 66 -25.37 -3.06 -0.85
CA SER A 66 -24.33 -4.07 -0.92
C SER A 66 -23.01 -3.36 -0.66
N VAL A 67 -22.40 -3.65 0.49
CA VAL A 67 -21.13 -3.07 0.87
C VAL A 67 -20.08 -3.84 0.09
N MET A 68 -19.27 -3.15 -0.69
CA MET A 68 -18.22 -3.77 -1.48
C MET A 68 -17.18 -4.39 -0.54
N PRO A 69 -16.76 -5.65 -0.75
CA PRO A 69 -15.71 -6.25 0.06
C PRO A 69 -14.43 -5.42 -0.01
N ALA A 70 -13.93 -5.04 1.16
CA ALA A 70 -12.74 -4.20 1.29
C ALA A 70 -12.03 -4.45 2.63
N ALA A 71 -10.71 -4.49 2.59
CA ALA A 71 -9.83 -4.66 3.73
C ALA A 71 -8.66 -3.67 3.65
N HIS A 72 -8.33 -3.06 4.78
CA HIS A 72 -7.10 -2.28 4.97
C HIS A 72 -6.62 -2.46 6.40
N LEU A 73 -5.50 -3.15 6.56
CA LEU A 73 -4.95 -3.52 7.85
C LEU A 73 -3.58 -2.88 8.05
N PRO A 74 -3.38 -2.04 9.07
CA PRO A 74 -2.07 -1.55 9.45
C PRO A 74 -1.25 -2.64 10.11
N VAL A 75 0.08 -2.49 10.11
CA VAL A 75 0.98 -3.45 10.76
C VAL A 75 0.67 -3.60 12.24
N ARG A 76 0.75 -4.83 12.75
CA ARG A 76 0.77 -5.08 14.19
C ARG A 76 2.24 -5.13 14.63
N PRO A 77 2.65 -4.41 15.68
CA PRO A 77 4.01 -4.48 16.19
C PRO A 77 4.44 -5.93 16.41
N ALA A 78 5.53 -6.33 15.74
CA ALA A 78 6.00 -7.70 15.73
C ALA A 78 6.45 -8.12 17.14
N ARG A 79 5.99 -9.28 17.60
CA ARG A 79 6.39 -9.87 18.89
C ARG A 79 7.39 -11.00 18.76
N THR A 80 7.57 -11.53 17.56
CA THR A 80 8.34 -12.75 17.28
C THR A 80 9.35 -12.51 16.15
N ILE A 81 10.64 -12.68 16.47
CA ILE A 81 11.77 -12.32 15.60
C ILE A 81 11.96 -13.33 14.45
N HIS A 82 11.48 -14.57 14.61
CA HIS A 82 11.70 -15.66 13.64
C HIS A 82 10.56 -15.86 12.62
N ALA A 83 9.52 -15.03 12.64
CA ALA A 83 8.46 -15.10 11.64
C ALA A 83 8.88 -14.41 10.34
N THR A 84 8.39 -14.89 9.21
CA THR A 84 8.48 -14.19 7.91
C THR A 84 7.15 -13.57 7.50
N ILE A 85 6.03 -14.15 7.96
CA ILE A 85 4.68 -13.61 7.73
C ILE A 85 4.45 -12.38 8.62
N ILE A 86 3.97 -11.30 8.01
CA ILE A 86 3.56 -10.10 8.74
C ILE A 86 2.19 -10.33 9.36
N HIS A 87 2.07 -9.96 10.63
CA HIS A 87 0.79 -9.87 11.31
C HIS A 87 0.28 -8.43 11.28
N TRP A 88 -1.00 -8.30 10.98
CA TRP A 88 -1.70 -7.04 10.85
C TRP A 88 -2.67 -6.81 12.00
N ASN A 89 -2.98 -5.54 12.29
CA ASN A 89 -3.91 -5.16 13.34
C ASN A 89 -5.34 -5.04 12.80
N ALA A 90 -6.08 -6.14 12.83
CA ALA A 90 -7.48 -6.19 12.41
C ALA A 90 -8.42 -5.36 13.30
N GLU A 91 -8.07 -5.09 14.55
CA GLU A 91 -8.89 -4.31 15.48
C GLU A 91 -8.84 -2.81 15.17
N GLN A 92 -7.71 -2.32 14.65
CA GLN A 92 -7.51 -0.93 14.24
C GLN A 92 -7.72 -0.72 12.73
N GLY A 93 -7.74 -1.81 11.96
CA GLY A 93 -7.97 -1.79 10.52
C GLY A 93 -9.45 -1.75 10.15
N ASN A 94 -9.69 -1.77 8.84
CA ASN A 94 -11.02 -1.95 8.26
C ASN A 94 -11.11 -3.36 7.63
N LEU A 95 -12.14 -4.11 7.99
CA LEU A 95 -12.49 -5.39 7.39
C LEU A 95 -13.99 -5.40 7.09
N GLN A 96 -14.33 -5.42 5.81
CA GLN A 96 -15.70 -5.48 5.30
C GLN A 96 -15.80 -6.68 4.38
N HIS A 97 -16.60 -7.67 4.76
CA HIS A 97 -16.80 -8.91 3.98
C HIS A 97 -15.48 -9.66 3.73
N PHE A 98 -14.62 -9.67 4.76
CA PHE A 98 -13.35 -10.38 4.81
C PHE A 98 -13.16 -10.93 6.23
N GLY A 99 -12.66 -12.16 6.32
CA GLY A 99 -12.13 -12.69 7.57
C GLY A 99 -10.66 -12.29 7.78
N TYR A 100 -10.16 -12.49 8.99
CA TYR A 100 -8.73 -12.36 9.27
C TYR A 100 -8.27 -13.46 10.21
N HIS A 101 -7.20 -14.17 9.83
CA HIS A 101 -6.64 -15.22 10.66
C HIS A 101 -5.15 -15.38 10.41
N ASN A 102 -4.34 -15.34 11.47
CA ASN A 102 -2.92 -15.65 11.44
C ASN A 102 -2.14 -14.94 10.30
N GLY A 103 -2.31 -13.61 10.19
CA GLY A 103 -1.64 -12.80 9.16
C GLY A 103 -2.31 -12.81 7.77
N ARG A 104 -3.39 -13.58 7.59
CA ARG A 104 -4.11 -13.71 6.31
C ARG A 104 -5.41 -12.91 6.31
N ILE A 105 -5.66 -12.19 5.22
CA ILE A 105 -6.99 -11.72 4.85
C ILE A 105 -7.71 -12.89 4.18
N LEU A 106 -8.86 -13.28 4.71
CA LEU A 106 -9.65 -14.42 4.25
C LEU A 106 -10.80 -13.96 3.37
N VAL A 107 -10.81 -14.41 2.12
CA VAL A 107 -11.82 -14.05 1.13
C VAL A 107 -13.12 -14.76 1.47
N GLU A 108 -14.20 -14.00 1.70
CA GLU A 108 -15.54 -14.55 1.99
C GLU A 108 -16.39 -14.72 0.73
N GLU A 109 -16.19 -13.85 -0.26
CA GLU A 109 -16.93 -13.84 -1.53
C GLU A 109 -15.97 -13.95 -2.71
N SER A 110 -16.17 -14.90 -3.63
CA SER A 110 -15.33 -15.01 -4.83
C SER A 110 -15.42 -13.76 -5.73
N GLY A 111 -14.35 -13.47 -6.46
CA GLY A 111 -14.33 -12.39 -7.43
C GLY A 111 -12.92 -11.96 -7.84
N LEU A 112 -12.85 -10.85 -8.56
CA LEU A 112 -11.61 -10.20 -8.95
C LEU A 112 -11.25 -9.12 -7.93
N TYR A 113 -10.08 -9.23 -7.31
CA TYR A 113 -9.64 -8.37 -6.21
C TYR A 113 -8.39 -7.58 -6.58
N TYR A 114 -8.39 -6.29 -6.27
CA TYR A 114 -7.16 -5.50 -6.24
C TYR A 114 -6.51 -5.68 -4.87
N VAL A 115 -5.32 -6.28 -4.85
CA VAL A 115 -4.53 -6.56 -3.65
C VAL A 115 -3.32 -5.63 -3.63
N TYR A 116 -3.03 -5.02 -2.48
CA TYR A 116 -1.92 -4.09 -2.32
C TYR A 116 -1.24 -4.25 -0.96
N ALA A 117 0.08 -4.05 -0.93
CA ALA A 117 0.87 -4.09 0.29
C ALA A 117 1.94 -2.99 0.27
N LYS A 118 2.18 -2.38 1.43
CA LYS A 118 3.33 -1.52 1.68
C LYS A 118 4.02 -2.00 2.96
N THR A 119 5.34 -2.19 2.90
CA THR A 119 6.16 -2.54 4.07
C THR A 119 7.36 -1.62 4.14
N CYS A 120 7.50 -0.92 5.25
CA CYS A 120 8.65 -0.08 5.55
C CYS A 120 9.58 -0.82 6.50
N PHE A 121 10.87 -0.79 6.20
CA PHE A 121 11.94 -1.35 7.00
C PHE A 121 12.82 -0.22 7.49
N ARG A 122 13.14 -0.21 8.78
CA ARG A 122 14.06 0.76 9.37
C ARG A 122 15.22 0.09 10.08
N TYR A 123 16.36 0.75 10.01
CA TYR A 123 17.56 0.33 10.73
C TYR A 123 18.33 1.52 11.24
N TYR A 124 18.82 1.37 12.46
CA TYR A 124 19.74 2.28 13.07
C TYR A 124 20.73 1.47 13.88
N ASP A 125 22.01 1.55 13.51
CA ASP A 125 23.10 1.01 14.30
C ASP A 125 23.28 1.93 15.51
N ILE A 126 22.77 1.51 16.68
CA ILE A 126 23.08 2.20 17.93
C ILE A 126 24.55 1.92 18.15
N PHE A 127 25.39 2.96 18.03
CA PHE A 127 26.79 2.89 18.45
C PHE A 127 26.77 2.49 19.93
N GLU A 128 27.00 1.22 20.26
CA GLU A 128 27.55 0.90 21.56
C GLU A 128 28.92 1.57 21.58
N VAL A 129 28.94 2.79 22.11
CA VAL A 129 30.11 3.31 22.79
C VAL A 129 30.35 2.32 23.92
N SER A 130 31.06 1.23 23.59
CA SER A 130 31.77 0.44 24.57
C SER A 130 32.76 1.42 25.19
N SER A 131 32.31 1.97 26.32
CA SER A 131 33.12 2.60 27.33
C SER A 131 34.51 1.99 27.32
N GLU A 132 35.50 2.86 27.16
CA GLU A 132 36.90 2.61 27.49
C GLU A 132 36.96 1.90 28.84
N THR A 133 37.07 0.57 28.83
CA THR A 133 37.62 -0.19 29.94
C THR A 133 38.30 -1.39 29.32
N GLU A 134 39.57 -1.19 29.01
CA GLU A 134 40.53 -2.28 28.87
C GLU A 134 40.37 -3.20 30.09
N HIS A 135 39.89 -4.42 29.91
CA HIS A 135 40.35 -5.58 30.68
C HIS A 135 39.91 -6.87 29.98
N ASN A 136 40.86 -7.40 29.23
CA ASN A 136 41.18 -8.81 29.06
C ASN A 136 40.15 -9.82 29.62
N SER A 137 39.17 -10.20 28.80
CA SER A 137 38.57 -11.53 28.88
C SER A 137 38.03 -11.94 27.52
N GLN A 138 38.62 -13.01 27.02
CA GLN A 138 38.28 -13.75 25.82
C GLN A 138 36.85 -14.30 25.96
N SER A 139 35.84 -13.48 25.67
CA SER A 139 34.46 -13.90 25.59
C SER A 139 34.12 -14.16 24.12
N ASP A 140 33.94 -15.44 23.79
CA ASP A 140 33.33 -15.91 22.55
C ASP A 140 31.87 -15.44 22.49
N VAL A 141 31.64 -14.16 22.24
CA VAL A 141 30.34 -13.62 21.87
C VAL A 141 30.27 -13.72 20.35
N PRO A 142 29.31 -14.46 19.76
CA PRO A 142 29.19 -14.51 18.32
C PRO A 142 29.00 -13.08 17.81
N LEU A 143 29.96 -12.59 17.02
CA LEU A 143 29.87 -11.32 16.31
C LEU A 143 28.54 -11.34 15.55
N THR A 144 27.53 -10.66 16.07
CA THR A 144 26.24 -10.54 15.39
C THR A 144 26.53 -9.65 14.19
N LEU A 145 26.72 -10.29 13.03
CA LEU A 145 27.14 -9.63 11.80
C LEU A 145 26.16 -8.48 11.51
N SER A 146 26.65 -7.24 11.57
CA SER A 146 25.81 -6.07 11.33
C SER A 146 25.35 -6.09 9.86
N PRO A 147 24.07 -5.76 9.56
CA PRO A 147 23.59 -5.58 8.19
C PRO A 147 24.46 -4.62 7.34
N SER A 148 25.24 -3.75 7.99
CA SER A 148 26.21 -2.88 7.32
C SER A 148 27.33 -3.62 6.59
N ASP A 149 27.71 -4.80 7.07
CA ASP A 149 28.96 -5.45 6.67
C ASP A 149 28.76 -6.38 5.48
N TYR A 150 27.57 -6.99 5.36
CA TYR A 150 27.25 -7.99 4.33
C TYR A 150 26.10 -7.59 3.41
N GLY A 151 25.45 -6.46 3.70
CA GLY A 151 24.22 -6.06 3.01
C GLY A 151 23.00 -6.85 3.48
N VAL A 152 21.81 -6.31 3.21
CA VAL A 152 20.53 -6.84 3.64
C VAL A 152 19.58 -6.93 2.45
N GLN A 153 18.81 -8.01 2.38
CA GLN A 153 17.74 -8.17 1.41
C GLN A 153 16.41 -7.79 2.06
N LEU A 154 15.75 -6.79 1.50
CA LEU A 154 14.43 -6.33 1.91
C LEU A 154 13.45 -6.77 0.83
N MET A 155 12.98 -8.01 0.94
CA MET A 155 12.07 -8.61 -0.03
C MET A 155 10.67 -8.71 0.57
N GLN A 156 9.66 -8.30 -0.20
CA GLN A 156 8.24 -8.39 0.12
C GLN A 156 7.56 -9.34 -0.87
N TYR A 157 6.87 -10.34 -0.33
CA TYR A 157 6.14 -11.34 -1.08
C TYR A 157 4.68 -11.29 -0.69
N VAL A 158 3.79 -11.42 -1.67
CA VAL A 158 2.36 -11.60 -1.46
C VAL A 158 1.97 -12.97 -2.00
N PHE A 159 1.39 -13.79 -1.15
CA PHE A 159 0.96 -15.15 -1.48
C PHE A 159 -0.54 -15.27 -1.32
N HIS A 160 -1.16 -16.18 -2.08
CA HIS A 160 -2.45 -16.74 -1.73
C HIS A 160 -2.33 -18.23 -1.48
N GLU A 161 -3.21 -18.76 -0.64
CA GLU A 161 -3.30 -20.18 -0.37
C GLU A 161 -4.73 -20.57 0.00
N ARG A 162 -5.12 -21.81 -0.29
CA ARG A 162 -6.43 -22.32 0.12
C ARG A 162 -6.34 -22.89 1.53
N ILE A 163 -7.13 -22.40 2.47
CA ILE A 163 -7.10 -22.93 3.83
C ILE A 163 -7.90 -24.24 3.85
N SER A 164 -7.23 -25.38 3.61
CA SER A 164 -7.80 -26.73 3.68
C SER A 164 -7.08 -27.58 4.74
N HIS A 165 -7.80 -28.51 5.36
CA HIS A 165 -7.30 -29.35 6.46
C HIS A 165 -6.21 -30.37 6.08
N ARG A 166 -5.91 -30.57 4.79
CA ARG A 166 -5.04 -31.70 4.37
C ARG A 166 -3.68 -31.32 3.80
N THR A 167 -3.54 -30.14 3.21
CA THR A 167 -2.28 -29.49 2.82
C THR A 167 -2.67 -28.25 2.02
N SER A 168 -1.92 -27.17 2.19
CA SER A 168 -2.05 -25.96 1.36
C SER A 168 -0.66 -25.62 0.85
N GLU A 169 -0.49 -25.59 -0.47
CA GLU A 169 0.72 -25.05 -1.07
C GLU A 169 0.48 -23.55 -1.35
N PRO A 170 1.31 -22.66 -0.80
CA PRO A 170 1.18 -21.24 -1.07
C PRO A 170 1.61 -20.92 -2.50
N VAL A 171 0.80 -20.12 -3.19
CA VAL A 171 1.07 -19.63 -4.54
C VAL A 171 1.49 -18.17 -4.47
N LEU A 172 2.65 -17.85 -5.06
CA LEU A 172 3.19 -16.50 -5.11
C LEU A 172 2.39 -15.65 -6.10
N LEU A 173 1.76 -14.58 -5.62
CA LEU A 173 1.06 -13.59 -6.46
C LEU A 173 1.99 -12.47 -6.91
N MET A 174 2.75 -11.91 -5.96
CA MET A 174 3.62 -10.75 -6.22
C MET A 174 4.90 -10.84 -5.40
N LYS A 175 5.98 -10.33 -5.97
CA LYS A 175 7.28 -10.18 -5.30
C LYS A 175 7.88 -8.85 -5.70
N SER A 176 8.33 -8.09 -4.72
CA SER A 176 9.14 -6.90 -4.91
C SER A 176 10.20 -6.82 -3.83
N GLY A 177 11.24 -6.02 -4.03
CA GLY A 177 12.27 -5.85 -3.03
C GLY A 177 13.59 -5.37 -3.57
N ASN A 178 14.49 -5.08 -2.64
CA ASN A 178 15.77 -4.45 -2.90
C ASN A 178 16.86 -5.06 -2.03
N THR A 179 18.11 -4.97 -2.49
CA THR A 179 19.29 -5.29 -1.67
C THR A 179 19.98 -3.99 -1.28
N TRP A 180 20.23 -3.81 0.00
CA TRP A 180 20.81 -2.60 0.56
C TRP A 180 22.12 -2.90 1.28
N ARG A 181 23.07 -1.96 1.23
CA ARG A 181 24.22 -1.95 2.13
C ARG A 181 24.16 -0.65 2.93
N TRP A 182 23.85 -0.77 4.21
CA TRP A 182 23.64 0.40 5.07
C TRP A 182 24.95 0.90 5.65
N LYS A 183 25.13 2.23 5.63
CA LYS A 183 26.25 2.88 6.30
C LYS A 183 26.03 2.82 7.82
N ARG A 184 27.09 2.51 8.58
CA ARG A 184 27.06 2.52 10.05
C ARG A 184 26.83 3.93 10.61
N GLY A 185 26.22 4.00 11.79
CA GLY A 185 25.99 5.24 12.53
C GLY A 185 24.96 6.19 11.91
N THR A 186 24.18 5.75 10.92
CA THR A 186 23.11 6.56 10.31
C THR A 186 21.78 5.81 10.32
N TYR A 187 20.68 6.57 10.37
CA TYR A 187 19.33 6.03 10.23
C TYR A 187 19.02 5.71 8.77
N HIS A 188 18.46 4.54 8.52
CA HIS A 188 18.00 4.10 7.20
C HIS A 188 16.53 3.69 7.27
N MET A 189 15.76 4.11 6.27
CA MET A 189 14.37 3.69 6.07
C MET A 189 14.16 3.36 4.60
N CYS A 190 13.56 2.21 4.32
CA CYS A 190 13.25 1.77 2.96
C CYS A 190 11.85 1.16 2.94
N CYS A 191 10.98 1.63 2.05
CA CYS A 191 9.63 1.08 1.90
C CYS A 191 9.48 0.39 0.55
N GLU A 192 8.81 -0.76 0.56
CA GLU A 192 8.46 -1.52 -0.62
C GLU A 192 6.94 -1.52 -0.78
N GLN A 193 6.45 -1.19 -1.98
CA GLN A 193 5.02 -1.13 -2.27
C GLN A 193 4.73 -1.79 -3.60
N GLN A 194 3.78 -2.73 -3.59
CA GLN A 194 3.32 -3.42 -4.79
C GLN A 194 1.81 -3.63 -4.75
N SER A 195 1.23 -3.85 -5.92
CA SER A 195 -0.20 -4.10 -6.08
C SER A 195 -0.51 -4.82 -7.38
N GLY A 196 -1.61 -5.57 -7.40
CA GLY A 196 -2.06 -6.30 -8.58
C GLY A 196 -3.52 -6.73 -8.46
N VAL A 197 -4.09 -7.19 -9.58
CA VAL A 197 -5.46 -7.66 -9.65
C VAL A 197 -5.45 -9.18 -9.81
N PHE A 198 -6.16 -9.89 -8.93
CA PHE A 198 -6.14 -11.35 -8.84
C PHE A 198 -7.55 -11.91 -8.69
N SER A 199 -7.80 -13.04 -9.35
CA SER A 199 -9.00 -13.82 -9.14
C SER A 199 -8.84 -14.61 -7.84
N LEU A 200 -9.69 -14.36 -6.84
CA LEU A 200 -9.68 -15.04 -5.56
C LEU A 200 -11.03 -15.71 -5.28
N GLN A 201 -10.98 -16.89 -4.69
CA GLN A 201 -12.15 -17.68 -4.33
C GLN A 201 -12.47 -17.59 -2.84
N ALA A 202 -13.74 -17.74 -2.50
CA ALA A 202 -14.17 -17.88 -1.12
C ALA A 202 -13.41 -19.03 -0.41
N GLY A 203 -12.86 -18.74 0.78
CA GLY A 203 -12.04 -19.67 1.56
C GLY A 203 -10.53 -19.62 1.26
N GLU A 204 -10.10 -18.80 0.31
CA GLU A 204 -8.68 -18.49 0.12
C GLU A 204 -8.20 -17.42 1.11
N GLY A 205 -6.96 -17.55 1.56
CA GLY A 205 -6.27 -16.57 2.38
C GLY A 205 -5.16 -15.90 1.58
N VAL A 206 -5.05 -14.58 1.69
CA VAL A 206 -3.94 -13.80 1.11
C VAL A 206 -3.10 -13.23 2.25
N TYR A 207 -1.78 -13.33 2.16
CA TYR A 207 -0.88 -12.85 3.19
C TYR A 207 0.41 -12.26 2.60
N VAL A 208 1.10 -11.49 3.44
CA VAL A 208 2.40 -10.89 3.12
C VAL A 208 3.48 -11.57 3.93
N SER A 209 4.58 -11.90 3.27
CA SER A 209 5.81 -12.41 3.89
C SER A 209 6.98 -11.52 3.50
N VAL A 210 7.92 -11.33 4.41
CA VAL A 210 9.13 -10.53 4.17
C VAL A 210 10.39 -11.25 4.62
N LEU A 211 11.51 -10.92 3.97
CA LEU A 211 12.82 -11.20 4.53
C LEU A 211 13.19 -10.13 5.56
N ASN A 212 13.87 -10.54 6.63
CA ASN A 212 14.29 -9.66 7.72
C ASN A 212 13.13 -8.91 8.40
N LEU A 213 12.08 -9.65 8.80
CA LEU A 213 10.91 -9.10 9.51
C LEU A 213 11.28 -8.27 10.75
N TRP A 214 12.39 -8.58 11.41
CA TRP A 214 12.91 -7.84 12.56
C TRP A 214 13.31 -6.39 12.26
N LEU A 215 13.45 -6.04 10.98
CA LEU A 215 13.69 -4.66 10.51
C LEU A 215 12.39 -3.93 10.16
N LEU A 216 11.24 -4.60 10.18
CA LEU A 216 9.96 -3.99 9.83
C LEU A 216 9.64 -2.86 10.82
N ASP A 217 9.29 -1.69 10.28
CA ASP A 217 8.88 -0.54 11.08
C ASP A 217 7.54 -0.84 11.77
N PRO A 218 7.45 -0.78 13.12
CA PRO A 218 6.22 -1.07 13.85
C PRO A 218 5.16 0.03 13.77
N GLU A 219 5.47 1.21 13.21
CA GLU A 219 4.52 2.32 13.10
C GLU A 219 3.37 2.00 12.12
N ALA A 220 2.14 2.22 12.58
CA ALA A 220 0.92 1.79 11.90
C ALA A 220 0.68 2.50 10.56
N GLU A 221 1.21 3.72 10.40
CA GLU A 221 1.08 4.56 9.21
C GLU A 221 2.08 4.15 8.10
N GLY A 222 3.17 3.47 8.48
CA GLY A 222 4.25 3.11 7.57
C GLY A 222 3.94 1.89 6.71
N SER A 223 3.45 0.82 7.36
CA SER A 223 3.26 -0.50 6.76
C SER A 223 1.80 -0.95 6.85
N TYR A 224 1.23 -1.39 5.73
CA TYR A 224 -0.16 -1.82 5.63
C TYR A 224 -0.38 -2.86 4.52
N PHE A 225 -1.48 -3.60 4.63
CA PHE A 225 -1.91 -4.59 3.65
C PHE A 225 -3.42 -4.52 3.46
N GLY A 226 -3.88 -4.68 2.22
CA GLY A 226 -5.30 -4.63 1.95
C GLY A 226 -5.68 -5.24 0.61
N ALA A 227 -7.00 -5.37 0.45
CA ALA A 227 -7.61 -5.85 -0.77
C ALA A 227 -9.01 -5.26 -0.90
N PHE A 228 -9.50 -5.05 -2.12
CA PHE A 228 -10.91 -4.74 -2.35
C PHE A 228 -11.41 -5.38 -3.64
N ARG A 229 -12.69 -5.76 -3.66
CA ARG A 229 -13.29 -6.41 -4.84
C ARG A 229 -13.50 -5.38 -5.94
N VAL A 230 -12.98 -5.66 -7.13
CA VAL A 230 -13.17 -4.84 -8.34
C VAL A 230 -14.35 -5.36 -9.16
N SER A 231 -14.54 -6.68 -9.22
CA SER A 231 -15.67 -7.32 -9.91
C SER A 231 -16.10 -8.60 -9.20
N SER A 232 -17.38 -8.95 -9.29
CA SER A 232 -17.94 -10.23 -8.84
C SER A 232 -17.83 -11.35 -9.87
N GLU A 233 -17.49 -11.03 -11.12
CA GLU A 233 -17.33 -12.00 -12.21
C GLU A 233 -15.90 -12.56 -12.25
N LEU A 234 -15.78 -13.88 -12.37
CA LEU A 234 -14.54 -14.62 -12.60
C LEU A 234 -14.44 -14.99 -14.08
#